data_AF-A0AA51I0I5-F1
#
_entry.id   AF-A0AA51I0I5-F1
#
_cell.length_a   1.000
_cell.length_b   1.000
_cell.length_c   1.000
_cell.angle_alpha   90.00
_cell.angle_beta   90.00
_cell.angle_gamma   90.00
#
_symmetry.space_group_name_H-M   'P 1'
#
loop_
_entity.id
_entity.type
_entity.pdbx_description
1 polymer ?
#
loop_
_entity_poly.entity_id
_entity_poly.type
_entity_poly.pdbx_seq_one_letter_code
_entity_poly.pdbx_strand_id
1 'polypeptide(L)'
;GHCERSNYRAGGSAGAQLQPLLDNQIGLKNMQNVQEASLSKEKALALLKDVFISAAERDIYTGDCIYIVIITANGVQEEKFELRK
;
A
#
# COMPACT_ATOMS: atom_id res chain seq x y z
N GLY A 1 19.35 7.84 -13.88
CA GLY A 1 18.26 7.29 -13.07
C GLY A 1 17.12 6.90 -13.98
N HIS A 2 16.61 5.67 -13.87
CA HIS A 2 15.49 5.18 -14.67
C HIS A 2 14.18 5.45 -13.91
N CYS A 3 13.17 6.01 -14.57
CA CYS A 3 11.85 6.25 -14.00
C CYS A 3 10.79 5.73 -14.99
N GLU A 4 9.77 5.06 -14.47
CA GLU A 4 8.66 4.53 -15.25
C GLU A 4 7.35 4.85 -14.53
N ARG A 5 6.31 5.15 -15.30
CA ARG A 5 4.98 5.41 -14.75
C ARG A 5 4.35 4.08 -14.32
N SER A 6 3.92 3.98 -13.06
CA SER A 6 3.25 2.80 -12.51
C SER A 6 2.01 3.20 -11.72
N ASN A 7 0.96 2.37 -11.72
CA ASN A 7 -0.28 2.64 -10.98
C ASN A 7 -0.14 2.45 -9.46
N TYR A 8 0.78 1.59 -9.05
CA TYR A 8 1.16 1.37 -7.65
C TYR A 8 2.61 0.88 -7.62
N ARG A 9 3.33 1.21 -6.55
CA ARG A 9 4.71 0.76 -6.35
C ARG A 9 5.06 0.81 -4.86
N ALA A 10 5.82 -0.17 -4.41
CA ALA A 10 6.45 -0.17 -3.10
C ALA A 10 7.97 -0.04 -3.23
N GLY A 11 8.59 0.62 -2.26
CA GLY A 11 10.04 0.79 -2.15
C GLY A 11 10.46 0.82 -0.68
N GLY A 12 11.77 0.91 -0.43
CA GLY A 12 12.34 0.81 0.92
C GLY A 12 12.62 -0.64 1.34
N SER A 13 12.96 -0.84 2.62
CA SER A 13 13.34 -2.14 3.20
C SER A 13 12.24 -3.20 3.04
N ALA A 14 10.99 -2.84 3.33
CA ALA A 14 9.83 -3.71 3.19
C ALA A 14 9.29 -3.79 1.75
N GLY A 15 9.84 -3.05 0.77
CA GLY A 15 9.27 -2.93 -0.58
C GLY A 15 9.04 -4.27 -1.27
N ALA A 16 9.96 -5.23 -1.12
CA ALA A 16 9.84 -6.57 -1.66
C ALA A 16 8.72 -7.41 -1.02
N GLN A 17 8.30 -7.08 0.21
CA GLN A 17 7.18 -7.72 0.91
C GLN A 17 5.84 -7.11 0.52
N LEU A 18 5.79 -5.78 0.35
CA LEU A 18 4.56 -5.07 0.00
C LEU A 18 4.16 -5.30 -1.47
N GLN A 19 5.13 -5.30 -2.40
CA GLN A 19 4.88 -5.31 -3.84
C GLN A 19 4.03 -6.51 -4.32
N PRO A 20 4.30 -7.77 -3.92
CA PRO A 20 3.48 -8.92 -4.35
C PRO A 20 2.03 -8.86 -3.84
N LEU A 21 1.82 -8.28 -2.67
CA LEU A 21 0.48 -8.12 -2.10
C LEU A 21 -0.32 -7.06 -2.86
N LEU A 22 0.33 -5.96 -3.24
CA LEU A 22 -0.27 -4.93 -4.11
C LEU A 22 -0.55 -5.47 -5.51
N ASP A 23 0.36 -6.27 -6.06
CA ASP A 23 0.20 -6.93 -7.36
C ASP A 23 -1.06 -7.81 -7.40
N ASN A 24 -1.34 -8.54 -6.32
CA ASN A 24 -2.52 -9.39 -6.22
C ASN A 24 -3.79 -8.58 -5.94
N GLN A 25 -3.77 -7.65 -4.99
CA GLN A 25 -4.98 -6.97 -4.52
C GLN A 25 -5.41 -5.77 -5.38
N ILE A 26 -4.45 -5.04 -5.96
CA ILE A 26 -4.70 -3.87 -6.81
C ILE A 26 -4.54 -4.26 -8.29
N GLY A 27 -3.49 -5.02 -8.61
CA GLY A 27 -3.26 -5.50 -9.97
C GLY A 27 -4.12 -6.69 -10.39
N LEU A 28 -4.82 -7.33 -9.44
CA LEU A 28 -5.61 -8.55 -9.67
C LEU A 28 -4.82 -9.66 -10.38
N LYS A 29 -3.49 -9.63 -10.25
CA LYS A 29 -2.61 -10.62 -10.88
C LYS A 29 -2.81 -11.98 -10.22
N ASN A 30 -2.75 -13.03 -11.04
CA ASN A 30 -2.93 -14.42 -10.64
C ASN A 30 -4.33 -14.78 -10.09
N MET A 31 -5.37 -14.00 -10.44
CA MET A 31 -6.75 -14.34 -10.12
C MET A 31 -7.53 -14.74 -11.39
N GLN A 32 -8.41 -15.74 -11.28
CA GLN A 32 -9.31 -16.16 -12.36
C GLN A 32 -10.74 -15.70 -12.06
N ASN A 33 -11.49 -15.34 -13.10
CA ASN A 33 -12.90 -14.90 -13.01
C ASN A 33 -13.13 -13.66 -12.12
N VAL A 34 -12.14 -12.76 -12.04
CA VAL A 34 -12.28 -11.52 -11.27
C VAL A 34 -12.69 -10.39 -12.17
N GLN A 35 -13.69 -9.64 -11.73
CA GLN A 35 -14.13 -8.42 -12.40
C GLN A 35 -13.21 -7.28 -11.99
N GLU A 36 -12.62 -6.59 -12.97
CA GLU A 36 -11.83 -5.39 -12.72
C GLU A 36 -12.74 -4.31 -12.13
N ALA A 37 -12.60 -4.10 -10.82
CA ALA A 37 -13.33 -3.08 -10.09
C ALA A 37 -12.40 -1.92 -9.74
N SER A 38 -12.90 -0.69 -9.87
CA SER A 38 -12.19 0.49 -9.39
C SER A 38 -11.96 0.40 -7.89
N LEU A 39 -10.72 0.63 -7.46
CA LEU A 39 -10.36 0.63 -6.04
C LEU A 39 -10.97 1.87 -5.36
N SER A 40 -11.86 1.65 -4.39
CA SER A 40 -12.40 2.76 -3.57
C SER A 40 -11.35 3.30 -2.61
N LYS A 41 -11.51 4.56 -2.19
CA LYS A 41 -10.61 5.20 -1.23
C LYS A 41 -10.54 4.42 0.09
N GLU A 42 -11.69 3.98 0.63
CA GLU A 42 -11.68 3.24 1.90
C GLU A 42 -10.96 1.90 1.78
N LYS A 43 -11.19 1.19 0.66
CA LYS A 43 -10.52 -0.10 0.41
C LYS A 43 -9.01 0.07 0.24
N ALA A 44 -8.57 1.13 -0.45
CA ALA A 44 -7.15 1.45 -0.57
C ALA A 44 -6.49 1.73 0.79
N LEU A 45 -7.16 2.49 1.65
CA LEU A 45 -6.67 2.83 2.99
C LEU A 45 -6.61 1.62 3.91
N ALA A 46 -7.66 0.78 3.91
CA ALA A 46 -7.68 -0.46 4.67
C ALA A 46 -6.53 -1.38 4.25
N LEU A 47 -6.37 -1.57 2.94
CA LEU A 47 -5.30 -2.37 2.38
C LEU A 47 -3.92 -1.84 2.79
N LEU A 48 -3.67 -0.54 2.68
CA LEU A 48 -2.39 0.04 3.07
C LEU A 48 -2.07 -0.24 4.55
N LYS A 49 -3.04 -0.04 5.45
CA LYS A 49 -2.86 -0.33 6.88
C LYS A 49 -2.51 -1.79 7.11
N ASP A 50 -3.25 -2.72 6.51
CA ASP A 50 -3.04 -4.17 6.67
C ASP A 50 -1.66 -4.62 6.16
N VAL A 51 -1.25 -4.09 5.01
CA VAL A 51 0.05 -4.41 4.39
C VAL A 51 1.19 -3.90 5.28
N PHE A 52 1.08 -2.69 5.84
CA PHE A 52 2.10 -2.15 6.75
C PHE A 52 2.13 -2.83 8.12
N ILE A 53 0.98 -3.25 8.67
CA ILE A 53 0.93 -4.09 9.88
C ILE A 53 1.69 -5.40 9.61
N SER A 54 1.45 -6.02 8.46
CA SER A 54 2.11 -7.27 8.08
C SER A 54 3.62 -7.11 7.89
N ALA A 55 4.05 -5.96 7.35
CA ALA A 55 5.46 -5.64 7.18
C ALA A 55 6.16 -5.37 8.51
N ALA A 56 5.53 -4.65 9.44
CA ALA A 56 6.09 -4.36 10.76
C ALA A 56 6.36 -5.63 11.60
N GLU A 57 5.61 -6.70 11.36
CA GLU A 57 5.84 -8.00 12.04
C GLU A 57 7.07 -8.75 11.50
N ARG A 58 7.63 -8.38 10.34
CA ARG A 58 8.70 -9.12 9.65
C ARG A 58 9.94 -8.31 9.30
N ASP A 59 9.80 -7.01 9.08
CA ASP A 59 10.89 -6.10 8.74
C ASP A 59 11.25 -5.25 9.96
N ILE A 60 12.44 -5.49 10.53
CA ILE A 60 12.94 -4.78 11.72
C ILE A 60 13.13 -3.27 11.49
N TYR A 61 13.14 -2.82 10.23
CA TYR A 61 13.26 -1.41 9.86
C TYR A 61 11.91 -0.72 9.67
N THR A 62 10.80 -1.46 9.73
CA THR A 62 9.43 -0.93 9.58
C THR A 62 8.72 -0.95 10.93
N GLY A 63 8.35 0.22 11.48
CA GLY A 63 7.72 0.30 12.80
C GLY A 63 7.22 1.70 13.17
N ASP A 64 6.95 1.91 14.46
CA ASP A 64 6.45 3.14 15.09
C ASP A 64 5.08 3.62 14.58
N CYS A 65 5.05 4.18 13.37
CA CYS A 65 3.84 4.71 12.76
C CYS A 65 4.00 4.83 11.25
N ILE A 66 2.88 4.76 10.55
CA ILE A 66 2.77 5.12 9.14
C ILE A 66 2.16 6.50 9.00
N TYR A 67 2.71 7.26 8.05
CA TYR A 67 2.19 8.55 7.63
C TYR A 67 1.60 8.43 6.23
N ILE A 68 0.30 8.66 6.11
CA ILE A 68 -0.46 8.47 4.88
C ILE A 68 -0.86 9.84 4.36
N VAL A 69 -0.47 10.14 3.12
CA VAL A 69 -0.83 11.37 2.41
C VAL A 69 -1.80 11.04 1.28
N ILE A 70 -3.01 11.54 1.37
CA ILE A 70 -4.09 11.29 0.41
C ILE A 70 -4.28 12.55 -0.43
N ILE A 71 -3.98 12.47 -1.72
CA ILE A 71 -4.08 13.59 -2.65
C ILE A 71 -5.38 13.44 -3.46
N THR A 72 -6.27 14.42 -3.36
CA THR A 72 -7.54 14.47 -4.10
C THR A 72 -7.69 15.81 -4.83
N ALA A 73 -8.68 15.93 -5.71
CA ALA A 73 -8.99 17.21 -6.36
C ALA A 73 -9.36 18.33 -5.37
N ASN A 74 -9.85 17.97 -4.17
CA ASN A 74 -10.23 18.91 -3.12
C ASN A 74 -9.05 19.34 -2.24
N GLY A 75 -7.86 18.76 -2.44
CA GLY A 75 -6.66 19.03 -1.66
C GLY A 75 -6.02 17.77 -1.09
N VAL A 76 -5.08 17.99 -0.17
CA VAL A 76 -4.27 16.96 0.49
C VAL A 76 -4.80 16.70 1.90
N GLN A 77 -4.96 15.43 2.25
CA GLN A 77 -5.32 14.97 3.58
C GLN A 77 -4.20 14.12 4.14
N GLU A 78 -3.95 14.25 5.44
CA GLU A 78 -2.87 13.56 6.12
C GLU A 78 -3.47 12.70 7.24
N GLU A 79 -3.02 11.46 7.33
CA GLU A 79 -3.45 10.52 8.36
C GLU A 79 -2.22 9.84 8.96
N LYS A 80 -2.19 9.73 10.28
CA LYS A 80 -1.16 9.01 11.01
C LYS A 80 -1.78 7.77 11.65
N PHE A 81 -1.16 6.62 11.45
CA PHE A 81 -1.60 5.36 12.03
C PHE A 81 -0.45 4.69 12.77
N GLU A 82 -0.69 4.31 14.02
CA GLU A 82 0.34 3.69 14.87
C GLU A 82 0.52 2.22 14.51
N LEU A 83 1.77 1.79 14.41
CA LEU A 83 2.12 0.38 14.24
C LEU A 83 2.44 -0.23 15.61
N ARG A 84 2.50 -1.55 15.66
CA ARG A 84 2.90 -2.28 16.87
C ARG A 84 4.28 -1.80 17.35
N LYS A 85 4.44 -1.70 18.67
CA LYS A 85 5.72 -1.46 19.35
C LYS A 85 6.42 -2.77 19.68
#